data_AF-A0A939AW08-F1
#
_entry.id   AF-A0A939AW08-F1
#
_cell.length_a   1.000
_cell.length_b   1.000
_cell.length_c   1.000
_cell.angle_alpha   90.00
_cell.angle_beta   90.00
_cell.angle_gamma   90.00
#
_symmetry.space_group_name_H-M   'P 1'
#
loop_
_entity.id
_entity.type
_entity.pdbx_description
1 polymer ?
#
loop_
_entity_poly.entity_id
_entity_poly.type
_entity_poly.pdbx_seq_one_letter_code
_entity_poly.pdbx_strand_id
1 'polypeptide(L)'
;MLFALAYSPQQPTIEQIAQELGSNGLPYSLPIHPNLVHLTIGLFVIAIAFDVVGAFYPLEKRVFRFLALPITRGGFHDVGWYNLLACCLVTFLTVAAGFYEMLTAVPLPGVKSTFGLGGMTTMLWHGVGGVLVLAVIVAMTVWRGFQRYAWRRDMGRQVQWIYLAVGIVMFAVIGLHGTLGAQLAAEFGVHIAADQLLQAGADLHTALP
;
A
#
# COMPACT_ATOMS: atom_id res chain seq x y z
N MET A 1 22.46 -30.44 -37.68
CA MET A 1 21.05 -30.04 -37.59
C MET A 1 20.69 -29.94 -36.11
N LEU A 2 20.73 -28.72 -35.56
CA LEU A 2 20.32 -28.44 -34.19
C LEU A 2 18.81 -28.18 -34.20
N PHE A 3 18.05 -29.07 -33.54
CA PHE A 3 16.63 -28.88 -33.27
C PHE A 3 16.48 -27.73 -32.27
N ALA A 4 16.13 -26.54 -32.76
CA ALA A 4 15.59 -25.49 -31.91
C ALA A 4 14.18 -25.93 -31.48
N LEU A 5 14.02 -26.30 -30.21
CA LEU A 5 12.72 -26.42 -29.57
C LEU A 5 12.12 -25.01 -29.48
N ALA A 6 11.37 -24.63 -30.51
CA ALA A 6 10.49 -23.47 -30.45
C ALA A 6 9.35 -23.79 -29.47
N TYR A 7 9.54 -23.43 -28.20
CA TYR A 7 8.42 -23.31 -27.27
C TYR A 7 7.62 -22.08 -27.68
N SER A 8 6.52 -22.31 -28.41
CA SER A 8 5.49 -21.31 -28.66
C SER A 8 4.35 -21.56 -27.67
N PRO A 9 4.18 -20.76 -26.60
CA PRO A 9 2.98 -20.88 -25.78
C PRO A 9 1.77 -20.60 -26.67
N GLN A 10 0.80 -21.52 -26.67
CA GLN A 10 -0.30 -21.57 -27.62
C GLN A 10 -1.31 -20.42 -27.45
N GLN A 11 -1.22 -19.68 -26.34
CA GLN A 11 -1.90 -18.43 -25.99
C GLN A 11 -1.07 -17.72 -24.90
N PRO A 12 -1.11 -16.38 -24.76
CA PRO A 12 -0.55 -15.71 -23.59
C PRO A 12 -1.19 -16.26 -22.30
N THR A 13 -0.39 -16.41 -21.24
CA THR A 13 -0.76 -17.11 -19.99
C THR A 13 -2.02 -16.58 -19.29
N ILE A 14 -2.42 -15.33 -19.55
CA ILE A 14 -3.62 -14.74 -18.96
C ILE A 14 -4.90 -15.22 -19.67
N GLU A 15 -4.84 -15.44 -20.99
CA GLU A 15 -5.99 -15.98 -21.75
C GLU A 15 -6.32 -17.40 -21.32
N GLN A 16 -5.33 -18.15 -20.82
CA GLN A 16 -5.50 -19.51 -20.32
C GLN A 16 -6.33 -19.56 -19.04
N ILE A 17 -6.27 -18.52 -18.19
CA ILE A 17 -7.02 -18.45 -16.93
C ILE A 17 -8.31 -17.64 -17.06
N ALA A 18 -8.58 -17.04 -18.23
CA ALA A 18 -9.72 -16.13 -18.42
C ALA A 18 -11.07 -16.76 -18.07
N GLN A 19 -11.23 -18.08 -18.27
CA GLN A 19 -12.44 -18.82 -17.91
C GLN A 19 -12.63 -19.03 -16.40
N GLU A 20 -11.55 -18.89 -15.62
CA GLU A 20 -11.53 -19.05 -14.16
C GLU A 20 -11.70 -17.71 -13.43
N LEU A 21 -11.67 -16.59 -14.15
CA LEU A 21 -11.82 -15.25 -13.56
C LEU A 21 -13.30 -14.93 -13.31
N GLY A 22 -13.56 -14.30 -12.17
CA GLY A 22 -14.86 -13.71 -11.83
C GLY A 22 -15.13 -12.41 -12.57
N SER A 23 -16.26 -11.77 -12.25
CA SER A 23 -16.75 -10.55 -12.91
C SER A 23 -15.75 -9.37 -12.87
N ASN A 24 -14.92 -9.29 -11.85
CA ASN A 24 -13.88 -8.25 -11.71
C ASN A 24 -12.56 -8.61 -12.42
N GLY A 25 -12.51 -9.70 -13.20
CA GLY A 25 -11.28 -10.14 -13.87
C GLY A 25 -10.24 -10.74 -12.91
N LEU A 26 -10.70 -11.30 -11.79
CA LEU A 26 -9.87 -11.87 -10.71
C LEU A 26 -10.41 -13.25 -10.30
N PRO A 27 -9.56 -14.19 -9.82
CA PRO A 27 -10.01 -15.51 -9.34
C PRO A 27 -10.75 -15.45 -7.98
N TYR A 28 -10.93 -14.24 -7.44
CA TYR A 28 -11.66 -13.95 -6.22
C TYR A 28 -12.59 -12.75 -6.46
N SER A 29 -13.63 -12.63 -5.64
CA SER A 29 -14.73 -11.68 -5.88
C SER A 29 -14.34 -10.22 -5.69
N LEU A 30 -13.43 -9.92 -4.75
CA LEU A 30 -13.08 -8.55 -4.38
C LEU A 30 -11.56 -8.34 -4.42
N PRO A 31 -11.08 -7.25 -5.04
CA PRO A 31 -9.66 -6.87 -4.99
C PRO A 31 -9.12 -6.88 -3.57
N ILE A 32 -8.02 -7.60 -3.35
CA ILE A 32 -7.38 -7.69 -2.03
C ILE A 32 -6.32 -6.61 -1.85
N HIS A 33 -5.70 -6.15 -2.94
CA HIS A 33 -4.66 -5.11 -2.88
C HIS A 33 -5.16 -3.84 -2.17
N PRO A 34 -6.33 -3.26 -2.49
CA PRO A 34 -6.80 -2.07 -1.78
C PRO A 34 -6.96 -2.30 -0.28
N ASN A 35 -7.43 -3.47 0.16
CA ASN A 35 -7.56 -3.79 1.58
C ASN A 35 -6.19 -3.84 2.28
N LEU A 36 -5.20 -4.46 1.64
CA LEU A 36 -3.83 -4.50 2.13
C LEU A 36 -3.17 -3.11 2.12
N VAL A 37 -3.50 -2.25 1.15
CA VAL A 37 -3.07 -0.84 1.13
C VAL A 37 -3.59 -0.10 2.37
N HIS A 38 -4.89 -0.18 2.68
CA HIS A 38 -5.44 0.48 3.87
C HIS A 38 -4.77 0.00 5.16
N LEU A 39 -4.52 -1.30 5.26
CA LEU A 39 -3.81 -1.88 6.40
C LEU A 39 -2.36 -1.37 6.49
N THR A 40 -1.61 -1.39 5.38
CA THR A 40 -0.25 -0.82 5.30
C THR A 40 -0.24 0.65 5.74
N ILE A 41 -1.14 1.47 5.22
CA ILE A 41 -1.25 2.89 5.56
C ILE A 41 -1.55 3.05 7.05
N GLY A 42 -2.55 2.36 7.57
CA GLY A 42 -2.94 2.43 8.98
C GLY A 42 -1.79 2.05 9.91
N LEU A 43 -1.12 0.93 9.63
CA LEU A 43 0.05 0.49 10.40
C LEU A 43 1.19 1.50 10.34
N PHE A 44 1.50 2.05 9.16
CA PHE A 44 2.54 3.07 9.02
C PHE A 44 2.21 4.35 9.79
N VAL A 45 0.97 4.84 9.68
CA VAL A 45 0.51 6.06 10.36
C VAL A 45 0.55 5.89 11.87
N ILE A 46 0.03 4.77 12.39
CA ILE A 46 0.10 4.45 13.82
C ILE A 46 1.55 4.37 14.28
N ALA A 47 2.42 3.72 13.50
CA ALA A 47 3.83 3.59 13.85
C ALA A 47 4.49 4.95 14.12
N ILE A 48 4.45 5.83 13.11
CA ILE A 48 5.09 7.15 13.18
C ILE A 48 4.40 8.06 14.20
N ALA A 49 3.06 8.02 14.31
CA ALA A 49 2.33 8.83 15.29
C ALA A 49 2.76 8.49 16.73
N PHE A 50 2.85 7.20 17.06
CA PHE A 50 3.27 6.77 18.39
C PHE A 50 4.75 7.10 18.66
N ASP A 51 5.61 7.08 17.65
CA ASP A 51 7.00 7.53 17.82
C ASP A 51 7.15 9.01 18.03
N VAL A 52 6.32 9.82 17.37
CA VAL A 52 6.22 11.25 17.59
C VAL A 52 5.78 11.49 19.04
N VAL A 53 4.67 10.89 19.47
CA VAL A 53 4.19 11.02 20.87
C VAL A 53 5.27 10.57 21.86
N GLY A 54 5.93 9.44 21.61
CA GLY A 54 7.05 8.98 22.44
C GLY A 54 8.25 9.96 22.45
N ALA A 55 8.54 10.63 21.33
CA ALA A 55 9.59 11.64 21.26
C ALA A 55 9.24 12.90 22.06
N PHE A 56 7.99 13.37 21.99
CA PHE A 56 7.48 14.56 22.67
C PHE A 56 6.94 14.30 24.09
N TYR A 57 6.92 13.04 24.54
CA TYR A 57 6.44 12.64 25.88
C TYR A 57 6.88 13.53 27.05
N PRO A 58 8.14 14.03 27.14
CA PRO A 58 8.53 14.92 28.23
C PRO A 58 7.69 16.20 28.35
N LEU A 59 7.16 16.72 27.24
CA LEU A 59 6.33 17.92 27.18
C LEU A 59 4.87 17.61 27.56
N GLU A 60 4.38 16.42 27.22
CA GLU A 60 3.00 15.99 27.41
C GLU A 60 2.75 15.30 28.77
N LYS A 61 3.80 15.07 29.56
CA LYS A 61 3.73 14.40 30.88
C LYS A 61 2.68 15.01 31.81
N ARG A 62 2.41 16.32 31.69
CA ARG A 62 1.40 17.03 32.49
C ARG A 62 -0.04 16.58 32.13
N VAL A 63 -0.31 16.34 30.85
CA VAL A 63 -1.63 15.90 30.35
C VAL A 63 -1.88 14.43 30.69
N PHE A 64 -0.91 13.53 30.44
CA PHE A 64 -1.09 12.11 30.77
C PHE A 64 -1.24 11.87 32.27
N ARG A 65 -0.51 12.62 33.10
CA ARG A 65 -0.69 12.59 34.56
C ARG A 65 -2.06 13.11 34.98
N PHE A 66 -2.54 14.18 34.34
CA PHE A 66 -3.88 14.70 34.59
C PHE A 66 -4.97 13.66 34.27
N LEU A 67 -4.79 12.90 33.19
CA LEU A 67 -5.72 11.83 32.76
C LEU A 67 -5.52 10.49 33.48
N ALA A 68 -4.55 10.37 34.39
CA ALA A 68 -4.22 9.15 35.14
C ALA A 68 -3.99 7.88 34.27
N LEU A 69 -3.57 8.05 33.02
CA LEU A 69 -3.33 6.94 32.11
C LEU A 69 -1.98 6.26 32.44
N PRO A 70 -1.93 4.93 32.65
CA PRO A 70 -0.70 4.20 32.98
C PRO A 70 0.16 3.98 31.73
N ILE A 71 0.64 5.06 31.12
CA ILE A 71 1.39 5.02 29.86
C ILE A 71 2.86 5.36 30.13
N THR A 72 3.76 4.59 29.52
CA THR A 72 5.19 4.85 29.56
C THR A 72 5.71 5.32 28.21
N ARG A 73 6.78 6.12 28.23
CA ARG A 73 7.47 6.54 27.01
C ARG A 73 7.96 5.34 26.17
N GLY A 74 8.43 4.29 26.85
CA GLY A 74 8.84 3.04 26.21
C GLY A 74 7.66 2.36 25.49
N GLY A 75 6.48 2.32 26.12
CA GLY A 75 5.27 1.77 25.53
C GLY A 75 4.87 2.45 24.21
N PHE A 76 4.99 3.79 24.12
CA PHE A 76 4.77 4.49 22.84
C PHE A 76 5.75 4.01 21.75
N HIS A 77 7.04 3.89 22.07
CA HIS A 77 8.03 3.39 21.12
C HIS A 77 7.88 1.90 20.80
N ASP A 78 7.28 1.10 21.68
CA ASP A 78 6.94 -0.30 21.40
C ASP A 78 5.80 -0.40 20.39
N VAL A 79 4.72 0.37 20.58
CA VAL A 79 3.63 0.45 19.59
C VAL A 79 4.16 0.92 18.24
N GLY A 80 5.00 1.96 18.24
CA GLY A 80 5.66 2.46 17.04
C GLY A 80 6.45 1.37 16.29
N TRP A 81 7.26 0.62 17.03
CA TRP A 81 8.10 -0.45 16.49
C TRP A 81 7.28 -1.60 15.88
N TYR A 82 6.34 -2.17 16.62
CA TYR A 82 5.61 -3.35 16.15
C TYR A 82 4.67 -3.02 14.98
N ASN A 83 4.08 -1.82 14.96
CA ASN A 83 3.30 -1.37 13.81
C ASN A 83 4.17 -1.17 12.57
N LEU A 84 5.38 -0.62 12.71
CA LEU A 84 6.28 -0.48 11.56
C LEU A 84 6.76 -1.84 11.03
N LEU A 85 7.07 -2.79 11.92
CA LEU A 85 7.47 -4.13 11.54
C LEU A 85 6.32 -4.87 10.82
N ALA A 86 5.11 -4.83 11.37
CA ALA A 86 3.93 -5.38 10.73
C ALA A 86 3.64 -4.69 9.39
N CYS A 87 3.73 -3.36 9.33
CA CYS A 87 3.60 -2.58 8.10
C CYS A 87 4.58 -3.08 7.03
N CYS A 88 5.86 -3.26 7.38
CA CYS A 88 6.88 -3.77 6.48
C CYS A 88 6.49 -5.13 5.89
N LEU A 89 6.11 -6.09 6.75
CA LEU A 89 5.70 -7.44 6.32
C LEU A 89 4.45 -7.40 5.42
N VAL A 90 3.42 -6.67 5.83
CA VAL A 90 2.17 -6.53 5.07
C VAL A 90 2.43 -5.85 3.72
N THR A 91 3.32 -4.87 3.64
CA THR A 91 3.61 -4.13 2.40
C THR A 91 4.17 -5.04 1.31
N PHE A 92 4.92 -6.09 1.65
CA PHE A 92 5.32 -7.11 0.66
C PHE A 92 4.10 -7.78 0.03
N LEU A 93 3.11 -8.15 0.84
CA LEU A 93 1.85 -8.74 0.37
C LEU A 93 1.04 -7.71 -0.43
N THR A 94 0.99 -6.46 0.03
CA THR A 94 0.33 -5.35 -0.65
C THR A 94 0.88 -5.16 -2.06
N VAL A 95 2.21 -5.10 -2.21
CA VAL A 95 2.87 -4.93 -3.52
C VAL A 95 2.68 -6.17 -4.39
N ALA A 96 2.83 -7.38 -3.84
CA ALA A 96 2.63 -8.62 -4.59
C ALA A 96 1.20 -8.75 -5.14
N ALA A 97 0.19 -8.49 -4.30
CA ALA A 97 -1.20 -8.45 -4.72
C ALA A 97 -1.44 -7.37 -5.78
N GLY A 98 -0.85 -6.18 -5.61
CA GLY A 98 -0.98 -5.08 -6.58
C GLY A 98 -0.43 -5.45 -7.95
N PHE A 99 0.74 -6.07 -8.03
CA PHE A 99 1.28 -6.56 -9.30
C PHE A 99 0.42 -7.65 -9.91
N TYR A 100 -0.07 -8.60 -9.12
CA TYR A 100 -0.95 -9.65 -9.62
C TYR A 100 -2.24 -9.07 -10.23
N GLU A 101 -2.92 -8.19 -9.50
CA GLU A 101 -4.14 -7.53 -9.95
C GLU A 101 -3.87 -6.69 -11.22
N MET A 102 -2.75 -5.95 -11.25
CA MET A 102 -2.34 -5.18 -12.44
C MET A 102 -2.10 -6.05 -13.69
N LEU A 103 -1.66 -7.30 -13.57
CA LEU A 103 -1.48 -8.18 -14.74
C LEU A 103 -2.82 -8.46 -15.43
N THR A 104 -3.90 -8.55 -14.67
CA THR A 104 -5.26 -8.81 -15.15
C THR A 104 -6.09 -7.55 -15.37
N ALA A 105 -5.54 -6.37 -15.09
CA ALA A 105 -6.26 -5.10 -15.15
C ALA A 105 -6.49 -4.64 -16.59
N VAL A 106 -7.73 -4.25 -16.89
CA VAL A 106 -8.13 -3.65 -18.16
C VAL A 106 -8.71 -2.25 -17.89
N PRO A 107 -7.88 -1.19 -17.94
CA PRO A 107 -8.35 0.16 -17.66
C PRO A 107 -9.23 0.69 -18.80
N LEU A 108 -10.27 1.46 -18.45
CA LEU A 108 -11.18 2.09 -19.42
C LEU A 108 -10.40 2.98 -20.42
N PRO A 109 -10.59 2.82 -21.74
CA PRO A 109 -9.87 3.59 -22.75
C PRO A 109 -10.40 5.03 -22.85
N GLY A 110 -9.53 5.96 -23.27
CA GLY A 110 -9.92 7.35 -23.59
C GLY A 110 -10.21 8.26 -22.38
N VAL A 111 -10.16 7.73 -21.15
CA VAL A 111 -10.32 8.50 -19.91
C VAL A 111 -8.97 9.04 -19.44
N LYS A 112 -8.99 10.22 -18.82
CA LYS A 112 -7.84 10.79 -18.11
C LYS A 112 -8.17 10.95 -16.64
N SER A 113 -7.16 10.80 -15.80
CA SER A 113 -7.31 11.05 -14.38
C SER A 113 -7.46 12.52 -14.03
N THR A 114 -7.86 12.81 -12.80
CA THR A 114 -7.80 14.16 -12.23
C THR A 114 -6.39 14.77 -12.31
N PHE A 115 -5.33 13.95 -12.39
CA PHE A 115 -3.95 14.40 -12.60
C PHE A 115 -3.57 14.56 -14.07
N GLY A 116 -4.51 14.35 -14.99
CA GLY A 116 -4.31 14.43 -16.44
C GLY A 116 -3.57 13.24 -17.04
N LEU A 117 -3.37 12.15 -16.29
CA LEU A 117 -2.67 10.94 -16.72
C LEU A 117 -3.65 9.96 -17.38
N GLY A 118 -3.17 9.14 -18.33
CA GLY A 118 -3.95 8.01 -18.85
C GLY A 118 -3.81 6.77 -17.97
N GLY A 119 -4.73 5.80 -18.09
CA GLY A 119 -4.78 4.61 -17.24
C GLY A 119 -3.47 3.81 -17.20
N MET A 120 -2.85 3.54 -18.35
CA MET A 120 -1.55 2.84 -18.42
C MET A 120 -0.43 3.61 -17.72
N THR A 121 -0.38 4.93 -17.87
CA THR A 121 0.63 5.77 -17.21
C THR A 121 0.42 5.78 -15.70
N THR A 122 -0.82 5.89 -15.23
CA THR A 122 -1.16 5.80 -13.80
C THR A 122 -0.80 4.43 -13.23
N MET A 123 -1.10 3.34 -13.95
CA MET A 123 -0.72 1.98 -13.57
C MET A 123 0.79 1.83 -13.41
N LEU A 124 1.59 2.36 -14.36
CA LEU A 124 3.05 2.30 -14.27
C LEU A 124 3.60 3.08 -13.07
N TRP A 125 3.12 4.30 -12.84
CA TRP A 125 3.52 5.10 -11.68
C TRP A 125 3.10 4.47 -10.36
N HIS A 126 1.92 3.85 -10.32
CA HIS A 126 1.44 3.10 -9.16
C HIS A 126 2.26 1.82 -8.93
N GLY A 127 2.55 1.04 -9.96
CA GLY A 127 3.35 -0.18 -9.83
C GLY A 127 4.79 0.10 -9.38
N VAL A 128 5.49 0.97 -10.09
CA VAL A 128 6.89 1.34 -9.76
C VAL A 128 6.94 2.10 -8.43
N GLY A 129 6.01 3.03 -8.21
CA GLY A 129 5.91 3.76 -6.95
C GLY A 129 5.71 2.83 -5.76
N GLY A 130 4.93 1.76 -5.90
CA GLY A 130 4.69 0.78 -4.83
C GLY A 130 5.97 0.06 -4.40
N VAL A 131 6.82 -0.31 -5.37
CA VAL A 131 8.14 -0.90 -5.10
C VAL A 131 9.06 0.07 -4.38
N LEU A 132 9.08 1.34 -4.79
CA LEU A 132 9.89 2.38 -4.13
C LEU A 132 9.41 2.65 -2.70
N VAL A 133 8.10 2.72 -2.49
CA VAL A 133 7.50 2.88 -1.14
C VAL A 133 7.86 1.69 -0.25
N LEU A 134 7.75 0.45 -0.77
CA LEU A 134 8.19 -0.75 -0.05
C LEU A 134 9.67 -0.67 0.33
N ALA A 135 10.54 -0.30 -0.61
CA ALA A 135 11.98 -0.18 -0.34
C ALA A 135 12.26 0.82 0.79
N VAL A 136 11.57 1.98 0.80
CA VAL A 136 11.71 2.96 1.87
C VAL A 136 11.15 2.44 3.20
N ILE A 137 10.00 1.77 3.22
CA ILE A 137 9.44 1.17 4.44
C ILE A 137 10.41 0.13 5.02
N VAL A 138 11.01 -0.73 4.19
CA VAL A 138 12.04 -1.69 4.60
C VAL A 138 13.24 -0.97 5.20
N ALA A 139 13.77 0.03 4.51
CA ALA A 139 14.92 0.81 4.98
C ALA A 139 14.63 1.50 6.32
N MET A 140 13.46 2.11 6.47
CA MET A 140 13.00 2.72 7.71
C MET A 140 12.83 1.69 8.83
N THR A 141 12.33 0.50 8.53
CA THR A 141 12.15 -0.59 9.51
C THR A 141 13.50 -1.08 10.02
N VAL A 142 14.46 -1.32 9.12
CA VAL A 142 15.83 -1.69 9.48
C VAL A 142 16.49 -0.59 10.30
N TRP A 143 16.41 0.67 9.84
CA TRP A 143 16.93 1.83 10.57
C TRP A 143 16.31 1.90 11.97
N ARG A 144 15.00 1.72 12.09
CA ARG A 144 14.35 1.71 13.39
C ARG A 144 14.81 0.54 14.27
N GLY A 145 15.04 -0.64 13.69
CA GLY A 145 15.60 -1.79 14.40
C GLY A 145 16.97 -1.48 14.99
N PHE A 146 17.86 -0.84 14.22
CA PHE A 146 19.14 -0.37 14.74
C PHE A 146 18.99 0.64 15.86
N GLN A 147 18.08 1.61 15.73
CA GLN A 147 17.80 2.57 16.80
C GLN A 147 17.33 1.87 18.08
N ARG A 148 16.44 0.88 17.95
CA ARG A 148 15.88 0.13 19.09
C ARG A 148 16.89 -0.78 19.77
N TYR A 149 17.67 -1.55 19.01
CA TYR A 149 18.47 -2.64 19.57
C TYR A 149 19.96 -2.33 19.68
N ALA A 150 20.48 -1.34 18.94
CA ALA A 150 21.90 -1.03 18.90
C ALA A 150 22.23 0.42 19.33
N TRP A 151 21.63 1.42 18.69
CA TRP A 151 22.10 2.81 18.83
C TRP A 151 21.45 3.60 19.97
N ARG A 152 20.20 3.30 20.32
CA ARG A 152 19.41 4.10 21.28
C ARG A 152 18.63 3.25 22.28
N ARG A 153 19.02 1.98 22.48
CA ARG A 153 18.36 1.02 23.38
C ARG A 153 18.18 1.60 24.79
N ASP A 154 19.23 2.24 25.30
CA ASP A 154 19.28 2.73 26.69
C ASP A 154 18.91 4.22 26.80
N MET A 155 18.42 4.83 25.71
CA MET A 155 18.04 6.24 25.66
C MET A 155 16.55 6.41 25.94
N GLY A 156 16.19 7.42 26.73
CA GLY A 156 14.78 7.77 26.93
C GLY A 156 14.05 8.08 25.62
N ARG A 157 14.72 8.75 24.66
CA ARG A 157 14.23 8.91 23.28
C ARG A 157 14.87 7.86 22.39
N GLN A 158 14.12 6.82 22.08
CA GLN A 158 14.60 5.70 21.27
C GLN A 158 14.70 6.02 19.78
N VAL A 159 14.04 7.10 19.31
CA VAL A 159 14.00 7.49 17.89
C VAL A 159 14.76 8.78 17.59
N GLN A 160 15.40 8.87 16.41
CA GLN A 160 16.09 10.04 15.87
C GLN A 160 15.12 11.02 15.22
N TRP A 161 15.46 12.31 15.22
CA TRP A 161 14.62 13.35 14.63
C TRP A 161 14.50 13.21 13.11
N ILE A 162 15.61 12.87 12.45
CA ILE A 162 15.62 12.65 11.00
C ILE A 162 14.74 11.45 10.60
N TYR A 163 14.70 10.39 11.42
CA TYR A 163 13.81 9.26 11.21
C TYR A 163 12.33 9.69 11.27
N LEU A 164 11.96 10.52 12.25
CA LEU A 164 10.60 11.07 12.35
C LEU A 164 10.27 11.99 11.18
N ALA A 165 11.20 12.85 10.78
CA ALA A 165 11.01 13.73 9.62
C ALA A 165 10.79 12.92 8.33
N VAL A 166 11.56 11.87 8.09
CA VAL A 166 11.35 10.94 6.98
C VAL A 166 9.98 10.27 7.08
N GLY A 167 9.57 9.81 8.28
CA GLY A 167 8.24 9.23 8.49
C GLY A 167 7.09 10.19 8.14
N ILE A 168 7.21 11.46 8.53
CA ILE A 168 6.21 12.50 8.20
C ILE A 168 6.18 12.77 6.69
N VAL A 169 7.34 12.89 6.04
CA VAL A 169 7.41 13.05 4.57
C VAL A 169 6.77 11.84 3.88
N MET A 170 7.00 10.65 4.41
CA MET A 170 6.40 9.42 3.89
C MET A 170 4.87 9.42 3.98
N PHE A 171 4.23 10.12 4.91
CA PHE A 171 2.76 10.27 4.89
C PHE A 171 2.28 10.96 3.62
N ALA A 172 2.95 12.03 3.20
CA ALA A 172 2.60 12.73 1.97
C ALA A 172 2.85 11.86 0.74
N VAL A 173 3.99 11.14 0.71
CA VAL A 173 4.33 10.22 -0.39
C VAL A 173 3.31 9.08 -0.49
N ILE A 174 2.99 8.42 0.62
CA ILE A 174 2.01 7.32 0.67
C ILE A 174 0.60 7.84 0.33
N GLY A 175 0.21 9.03 0.79
CA GLY A 175 -1.07 9.63 0.44
C GLY A 175 -1.20 9.96 -1.05
N LEU A 176 -0.17 10.56 -1.65
CA LEU A 176 -0.12 10.80 -3.09
C LEU A 176 -0.15 9.48 -3.87
N HIS A 177 0.63 8.51 -3.42
CA HIS A 177 0.70 7.19 -4.05
C HIS A 177 -0.64 6.44 -3.98
N GLY A 178 -1.27 6.41 -2.81
CA GLY A 178 -2.60 5.85 -2.61
C GLY A 178 -3.67 6.55 -3.47
N THR A 179 -3.50 7.84 -3.74
CA THR A 179 -4.38 8.58 -4.66
C THR A 179 -4.28 8.05 -6.09
N LEU A 180 -3.07 7.71 -6.57
CA LEU A 180 -2.91 7.05 -7.89
C LEU A 180 -3.66 5.71 -7.94
N GLY A 181 -3.54 4.91 -6.87
CA GLY A 181 -4.31 3.66 -6.74
C GLY A 181 -5.82 3.88 -6.72
N ALA A 182 -6.30 4.90 -6.02
CA ALA A 182 -7.73 5.26 -6.00
C ALA A 182 -8.24 5.68 -7.38
N GLN A 183 -7.44 6.39 -8.17
CA GLN A 183 -7.77 6.74 -9.56
C GLN A 183 -7.90 5.50 -10.46
N LEU A 184 -7.05 4.47 -10.26
CA LEU A 184 -7.18 3.20 -10.99
C LEU A 184 -8.55 2.55 -10.83
N ALA A 185 -9.08 2.52 -9.61
CA ALA A 185 -10.43 2.04 -9.37
C ALA A 185 -11.49 3.03 -9.88
N ALA A 186 -11.48 4.27 -9.39
CA ALA A 186 -12.60 5.21 -9.56
C ALA A 186 -12.71 5.85 -10.95
N GLU A 187 -11.58 6.05 -11.64
CA GLU A 187 -11.56 6.75 -12.93
C GLU A 187 -11.30 5.79 -14.10
N PHE A 188 -10.56 4.70 -13.84
CA PHE A 188 -10.20 3.72 -14.86
C PHE A 188 -10.92 2.37 -14.72
N GLY A 189 -11.84 2.21 -13.76
CA GLY A 189 -12.69 1.03 -13.61
C GLY A 189 -11.91 -0.28 -13.39
N VAL A 190 -10.68 -0.20 -12.88
CA VAL A 190 -9.83 -1.38 -12.68
C VAL A 190 -10.46 -2.27 -11.60
N HIS A 191 -10.82 -3.49 -12.01
CA HIS A 191 -11.51 -4.49 -11.17
C HIS A 191 -12.85 -4.03 -10.58
N ILE A 192 -13.54 -3.11 -11.27
CA ILE A 192 -14.92 -2.72 -10.96
C ILE A 192 -15.81 -3.09 -12.13
N ALA A 193 -16.42 -4.28 -12.09
CA ALA A 193 -17.28 -4.78 -13.16
C ALA A 193 -18.43 -3.82 -13.51
N ALA A 194 -18.99 -3.12 -12.52
CA ALA A 194 -20.06 -2.15 -12.72
C ALA A 194 -19.60 -0.98 -13.63
N ASP A 195 -18.38 -0.48 -13.47
CA ASP A 195 -17.86 0.63 -14.27
C ASP A 195 -17.65 0.20 -15.73
N GLN A 196 -17.19 -1.03 -15.94
CA GLN A 196 -17.04 -1.63 -17.28
C GLN A 196 -18.40 -1.79 -17.97
N LEU A 197 -19.41 -2.27 -17.24
CA LEU A 197 -20.78 -2.43 -17.74
C LEU A 197 -21.44 -1.07 -18.05
N LEU A 198 -21.27 -0.08 -17.18
CA LEU A 198 -21.74 1.29 -17.41
C LEU A 198 -21.09 1.90 -18.66
N GLN A 199 -19.78 1.71 -18.84
CA GLN A 199 -19.10 2.20 -20.04
C GLN A 199 -19.62 1.50 -21.32
N ALA A 200 -19.95 0.20 -21.22
CA ALA A 200 -20.56 -0.55 -22.32
C ALA A 200 -22.03 -0.16 -22.59
N GLY A 201 -22.62 0.76 -21.81
CA GLY A 201 -24.00 1.21 -21.97
C GLY A 201 -25.04 0.22 -21.42
N ALA A 202 -24.63 -0.71 -20.56
CA ALA A 202 -25.53 -1.69 -19.96
C ALA A 202 -26.39 -1.07 -18.84
N ASP A 203 -27.64 -1.55 -18.72
CA ASP A 203 -28.48 -1.24 -17.57
C ASP A 203 -28.09 -2.14 -16.39
N LEU A 204 -27.45 -1.54 -15.38
CA LEU A 204 -26.98 -2.24 -14.19
C LEU A 204 -28.10 -2.94 -13.40
N HIS A 205 -29.35 -2.48 -13.48
CA HIS A 205 -30.49 -3.13 -12.82
C HIS A 205 -30.81 -4.50 -13.41
N THR A 206 -30.31 -4.79 -14.61
CA THR A 206 -30.49 -6.07 -15.30
C THR A 206 -29.17 -6.84 -15.48
N ALA A 207 -28.04 -6.13 -15.53
CA ALA A 207 -26.73 -6.70 -15.84
C ALA A 207 -25.96 -7.21 -14.61
N LEU A 208 -26.31 -6.75 -13.41
CA LEU A 208 -25.73 -7.25 -12.15
C LEU A 208 -26.73 -8.19 -11.43
N PRO A 209 -26.26 -9.28 -10.82
CA PRO A 209 -27.10 -10.23 -10.07
C PRO A 209 -27.67 -9.65 -8.77
#